data_AF-A0AAW7YRX8-F1
#
_entry.id   AF-A0AAW7YRX8-F1
#
_cell.length_a   1.000
_cell.length_b   1.000
_cell.length_c   1.000
_cell.angle_alpha   90.00
_cell.angle_beta   90.00
_cell.angle_gamma   90.00
#
_symmetry.space_group_name_H-M   'P 1'
#
loop_
_entity.id
_entity.type
_entity.pdbx_description
1 polymer ?
#
loop_
_entity_poly.entity_id
_entity_poly.type
_entity_poly.pdbx_seq_one_letter_code
_entity_poly.pdbx_strand_id
1 'polypeptide(L)' 'MDLESKLTELKYDYTRLQGDLEKRESLNQNIDPLVNQLEEIEKEMANVRKQINEQ' A
#
# COMPACT_ATOMS: atom_id res chain seq x y z
N MET A 1 4.39 16.43 -10.22
CA MET A 1 4.49 15.13 -9.54
C MET A 1 3.57 14.21 -10.31
N ASP A 2 4.16 13.37 -11.15
CA ASP A 2 3.47 12.47 -12.05
C ASP A 2 2.74 11.40 -11.24
N LEU A 3 1.51 11.08 -11.65
CA LEU A 3 0.72 10.03 -11.01
C LEU A 3 1.47 8.69 -10.99
N GLU A 4 2.34 8.46 -11.97
CA GLU A 4 3.25 7.30 -12.03
C GLU A 4 4.27 7.29 -10.88
N SER A 5 4.79 8.45 -10.48
CA SER A 5 5.66 8.58 -9.31
C SER A 5 4.89 8.27 -8.04
N LYS A 6 3.67 8.80 -7.90
CA LYS A 6 2.79 8.50 -6.75
C LYS A 6 2.45 7.01 -6.67
N LEU A 7 2.18 6.36 -7.81
CA LEU A 7 1.94 4.92 -7.87
C LEU A 7 3.18 4.12 -7.43
N THR A 8 4.37 4.59 -7.80
CA THR A 8 5.65 3.96 -7.41
C THR A 8 5.90 4.08 -5.92
N GLU A 9 5.63 5.25 -5.33
CA GLU A 9 5.69 5.47 -3.88
C GLU A 9 4.71 4.57 -3.14
N LEU A 10 3.44 4.51 -3.58
CA LEU A 10 2.43 3.64 -2.96
C LEU A 10 2.82 2.16 -3.00
N LYS A 11 3.41 1.68 -4.11
CA LYS A 11 3.92 0.30 -4.20
C LYS A 11 5.08 0.04 -3.24
N TYR A 12 5.97 1.02 -3.07
CA TYR A 12 7.08 0.92 -2.15
C TYR A 12 6.58 0.83 -0.70
N ASP A 13 5.64 1.72 -0.32
CA ASP A 13 5.00 1.69 0.99
C ASP A 13 4.24 0.37 1.23
N TYR A 14 3.50 -0.12 0.24
CA TYR A 14 2.80 -1.41 0.31
C TYR A 14 3.77 -2.57 0.61
N THR A 15 4.88 -2.64 -0.14
CA THR A 15 5.89 -3.71 0.02
C THR A 15 6.55 -3.64 1.39
N ARG A 16 6.82 -2.42 1.88
CA ARG A 16 7.38 -2.20 3.21
C ARG A 16 6.40 -2.62 4.30
N LEU A 17 5.14 -2.21 4.21
CA LEU A 17 4.08 -2.58 5.15
C LEU A 17 3.84 -4.09 5.20
N GLN A 18 3.96 -4.79 4.08
CA GLN A 18 3.91 -6.26 4.05
C GLN A 18 5.03 -6.88 4.90
N GLY A 19 6.26 -6.37 4.78
CA GLY A 19 7.37 -6.84 5.61
C GLY A 19 7.17 -6.54 7.11
N ASP A 20 6.63 -5.37 7.44
CA ASP A 20 6.24 -5.03 8.81
C ASP A 20 5.08 -5.91 9.32
N LEU A 21 4.15 -6.30 8.45
CA LEU A 21 3.03 -7.20 8.75
C LEU A 21 3.56 -8.59 9.10
N GLU A 22 4.39 -9.19 8.25
CA GLU A 22 5.01 -10.50 8.51
C GLU A 22 5.79 -10.51 9.82
N LYS A 23 6.49 -9.42 10.12
CA LYS A 23 7.22 -9.26 11.38
C LYS A 23 6.28 -9.17 12.58
N ARG A 24 5.17 -8.43 12.48
CA ARG A 24 4.17 -8.35 13.55
C ARG A 24 3.41 -9.64 13.75
N GLU A 25 3.07 -10.36 12.68
CA GLU A 25 2.51 -11.72 12.76
C GLU A 25 3.47 -12.66 13.48
N SER A 26 4.76 -12.61 13.13
CA SER A 26 5.81 -13.40 13.79
C SER A 26 5.96 -13.08 15.28
N LEU A 27 5.68 -11.84 15.68
CA LEU A 27 5.68 -11.38 17.07
C LEU A 27 4.34 -11.60 17.78
N ASN A 28 3.37 -12.26 17.11
CA ASN A 28 2.01 -12.48 17.57
C ASN A 28 1.31 -11.17 18.01
N GLN A 29 1.68 -10.06 17.37
CA GLN A 29 1.10 -8.74 17.60
C GLN A 29 -0.15 -8.54 16.73
N ASN A 30 -0.98 -7.57 17.12
CA ASN A 30 -2.15 -7.23 16.33
C ASN A 30 -1.73 -6.63 14.96
N ILE A 31 -2.21 -7.25 13.89
CA ILE A 31 -1.95 -6.87 12.51
C ILE A 31 -3.13 -6.17 11.82
N ASP A 32 -4.32 -6.13 12.44
CA ASP A 32 -5.49 -5.43 11.90
C ASP A 32 -5.20 -4.01 11.39
N PRO A 33 -4.43 -3.15 12.11
CA PRO A 33 -4.16 -1.80 11.61
C PRO A 33 -3.22 -1.81 10.39
N LEU A 34 -2.35 -2.81 10.24
CA LEU A 34 -1.48 -2.93 9.06
C LEU A 34 -2.25 -3.48 7.87
N VAL A 35 -3.13 -4.45 8.09
CA VAL A 35 -4.02 -4.97 7.04
C VAL A 35 -4.91 -3.85 6.51
N ASN A 36 -5.54 -3.06 7.38
CA ASN A 36 -6.34 -1.91 6.97
C ASN A 36 -5.53 -0.90 6.15
N GLN A 37 -4.28 -0.61 6.56
CA GLN A 37 -3.40 0.28 5.81
C GLN A 37 -3.01 -0.29 4.44
N LEU A 38 -2.73 -1.59 4.34
CA LEU A 38 -2.47 -2.26 3.06
C LEU A 38 -3.66 -2.15 2.12
N GLU A 39 -4.88 -2.37 2.62
CA GLU A 39 -6.11 -2.20 1.85
C GLU A 39 -6.34 -0.75 1.39
N GLU A 40 -6.04 0.24 2.23
CA GLU A 40 -6.11 1.65 1.85
C GLU A 40 -5.09 1.98 0.75
N ILE A 41 -3.86 1.48 0.86
CA ILE A 41 -2.83 1.68 -0.16
C ILE A 41 -3.23 1.00 -1.47
N GLU A 42 -3.84 -0.19 -1.43
CA GLU A 42 -4.40 -0.84 -2.63
C GLU A 42 -5.49 -0.01 -3.30
N LYS A 43 -6.44 0.53 -2.52
CA LYS A 43 -7.50 1.40 -3.03
C LYS A 43 -6.93 2.67 -3.66
N GLU A 44 -5.95 3.30 -3.01
CA GLU A 44 -5.25 4.46 -3.55
C GLU A 44 -4.48 4.13 -4.84
N MET A 45 -3.78 2.99 -4.89
CA MET A 45 -3.10 2.54 -6.11
C MET A 45 -4.07 2.31 -7.27
N ALA A 46 -5.22 1.70 -7.00
CA ALA A 46 -6.27 1.48 -8.00
C ALA A 46 -6.85 2.82 -8.50
N ASN A 47 -7.11 3.76 -7.60
CA ASN A 47 -7.59 5.09 -7.93
C ASN A 47 -6.56 5.88 -8.77
N VAL A 48 -5.29 5.90 -8.35
CA VAL A 48 -4.20 6.55 -9.09
C VAL A 48 -4.02 5.91 -10.47
N ARG A 49 -4.04 4.58 -10.57
CA ARG A 49 -4.02 3.87 -11.87
C ARG A 49 -5.18 4.25 -12.77
N LYS A 50 -6.38 4.35 -12.21
CA LYS A 50 -7.57 4.75 -12.95
C LYS A 50 -7.40 6.16 -13.49
N GLN A 51 -6.93 7.09 -12.66
CA GLN A 51 -6.64 8.46 -13.10
C GLN A 51 -5.58 8.54 -14.20
N ILE A 52 -4.51 7.73 -14.12
CA ILE A 52 -3.50 7.62 -15.19
C ILE A 52 -4.14 7.14 -16.50
N ASN A 53 -5.03 6.15 -16.42
CA ASN A 53 -5.68 5.58 -17.60
C ASN A 53 -6.82 6.45 -18.15
N GLU A 54 -7.38 7.35 -17.36
CA GLU A 54 -8.38 8.33 -17.77
C GLU A 54 -7.77 9.64 -18.31
N GLN A 55 -6.43 9.77 -18.30
CA GLN A 55 -5.67 10.84 -18.99
C GLN A 55 -5.32 10.45 -20.42
#